data_AF-A0A5J4XXC0-F1
#
_entry.id   AF-A0A5J4XXC0-F1
#
_cell.length_a   1.000
_cell.length_b   1.000
_cell.length_c   1.000
_cell.angle_alpha   90.00
_cell.angle_beta   90.00
_cell.angle_gamma   90.00
#
_symmetry.space_group_name_H-M   'P 1'
#
loop_
_entity.id
_entity.type
_entity.pdbx_description
1 polymer ?
#
loop_
_entity_poly.entity_id
_entity_poly.type
_entity_poly.pdbx_seq_one_letter_code
_entity_poly.pdbx_strand_id
1 'polypeptide(L)'
;MHDLRSHALTARVQVSAEEAVPSLLLDRKQEYRVLACAGNDIIELDLRKGDANCCVRQHSCTAAEINQLAAAPEGNLLAAADDDGCVTIIDSGNEQFHCQKLNGNHDNICSSAVFRRHKPNEVISGGLDCKLIHWDTTTRGVVSTRQAGAESTTEPKVTNPPMIHSLAVSSSCECPAAQLVAAACGNGTIAVWDLDKVHMALCSVLTAHLRSHASCVHACCAVL
;
A
#
# COMPACT_ATOMS: atom_id res chain seq x y z
N MET A 1 18.15 0.96 -11.36
CA MET A 1 17.37 1.84 -12.24
C MET A 1 17.58 1.40 -13.69
N HIS A 2 16.50 1.25 -14.45
CA HIS A 2 16.54 0.90 -15.87
C HIS A 2 15.87 2.01 -16.65
N ASP A 3 16.44 2.39 -17.79
CA ASP A 3 15.75 3.21 -18.77
C ASP A 3 14.76 2.31 -19.54
N LEU A 4 13.47 2.59 -19.40
CA LEU A 4 12.41 1.78 -20.03
C LEU A 4 12.39 1.92 -21.56
N ARG A 5 13.00 2.97 -22.14
CA ARG A 5 13.09 3.15 -23.60
C ARG A 5 14.22 2.32 -24.20
N SER A 6 15.37 2.31 -23.56
CA SER A 6 16.57 1.61 -24.06
C SER A 6 16.77 0.23 -23.44
N HIS A 7 16.04 -0.11 -22.38
CA HIS A 7 16.24 -1.27 -21.51
C HIS A 7 17.64 -1.33 -20.87
N ALA A 8 18.42 -0.25 -20.95
CA ALA A 8 19.74 -0.20 -20.37
C ALA A 8 19.67 -0.02 -18.85
N LEU A 9 20.57 -0.72 -18.14
CA LEU A 9 20.82 -0.48 -16.73
C LEU A 9 21.54 0.87 -16.59
N THR A 10 20.91 1.85 -15.95
CA THR A 10 21.47 3.20 -15.82
C THR A 10 22.25 3.39 -14.51
N ALA A 11 21.77 2.79 -13.42
CA ALA A 11 22.44 2.86 -12.12
C ALA A 11 21.99 1.74 -11.18
N ARG A 12 22.85 1.42 -10.21
CA ARG A 12 22.56 0.57 -9.06
C ARG A 12 22.75 1.41 -7.79
N VAL A 13 21.84 1.24 -6.85
CA VAL A 13 21.87 1.90 -5.55
C VAL A 13 21.60 0.83 -4.51
N GLN A 14 22.53 0.64 -3.59
CA GLN A 14 22.36 -0.25 -2.45
C GLN A 14 21.62 0.51 -1.34
N VAL A 15 20.43 0.03 -0.98
CA VAL A 15 19.60 0.65 0.07
C VAL A 15 19.93 0.08 1.45
N SER A 16 19.99 -1.25 1.56
CA SER A 16 20.38 -1.97 2.78
C SER A 16 21.26 -3.17 2.40
N ALA A 17 22.25 -3.50 3.22
CA ALA A 17 23.14 -4.65 2.98
C ALA A 17 22.57 -5.97 3.51
N GLU A 18 21.70 -5.90 4.52
CA GLU A 18 21.24 -7.07 5.29
C GLU A 18 19.74 -7.33 5.12
N GLU A 19 18.97 -6.28 4.83
CA GLU A 19 17.52 -6.33 4.81
C GLU A 19 16.95 -6.29 3.40
N ALA A 20 15.79 -6.94 3.22
CA ALA A 20 15.00 -6.84 2.00
C ALA A 20 14.45 -5.42 1.84
N VAL A 21 14.22 -5.02 0.59
CA VAL A 21 13.62 -3.72 0.23
C VAL A 21 12.26 -3.99 -0.44
N PRO A 22 11.19 -4.20 0.34
CA PRO A 22 9.92 -4.67 -0.22
C PRO A 22 9.15 -3.55 -0.94
N SER A 23 9.41 -2.27 -0.62
CA SER A 23 8.72 -1.14 -1.23
C SER A 23 9.62 0.06 -1.43
N LEU A 24 9.36 0.77 -2.53
CA LEU A 24 9.99 2.04 -2.87
C LEU A 24 8.98 3.00 -3.50
N LEU A 25 9.17 4.30 -3.26
CA LEU A 25 8.33 5.38 -3.74
C LEU A 25 9.22 6.50 -4.31
N LEU A 26 8.79 7.06 -5.43
CA LEU A 26 9.40 8.28 -5.97
C LEU A 26 8.73 9.49 -5.33
N ASP A 27 9.52 10.44 -4.85
CA ASP A 27 9.01 11.73 -4.42
C ASP A 27 8.51 12.50 -5.66
N ARG A 28 7.22 12.83 -5.66
CA ARG A 28 6.58 13.54 -6.78
C ARG A 28 6.97 15.02 -6.83
N LYS A 29 7.47 15.59 -5.74
CA LYS A 29 7.92 16.99 -5.67
C LYS A 29 9.39 17.13 -6.00
N GLN A 30 10.19 16.08 -5.74
CA GLN A 30 11.62 16.07 -5.99
C GLN A 30 12.01 14.83 -6.81
N GLU A 31 12.16 15.00 -8.12
CA GLU A 31 12.35 13.92 -9.11
C GLU A 31 13.50 12.94 -8.81
N TYR A 32 14.50 13.39 -8.05
CA TYR A 32 15.68 12.59 -7.71
C TYR A 32 15.62 11.98 -6.31
N ARG A 33 14.53 12.19 -5.57
CA ARG A 33 14.36 11.58 -4.25
C ARG A 33 13.52 10.31 -4.33
N VAL A 34 14.04 9.27 -3.68
CA VAL A 34 13.37 7.99 -3.53
C VAL A 34 13.23 7.72 -2.03
N LEU A 35 12.05 7.30 -1.63
CA LEU A 35 11.82 6.73 -0.30
C LEU A 35 11.78 5.21 -0.46
N ALA A 36 12.52 4.49 0.36
CA ALA A 36 12.52 3.04 0.40
C ALA A 36 12.31 2.56 1.83
N CYS A 37 11.75 1.38 2.02
CA CYS A 37 11.77 0.71 3.31
C CYS A 37 12.73 -0.48 3.28
N ALA A 38 13.39 -0.72 4.42
CA ALA A 38 14.19 -1.91 4.65
C ALA A 38 14.11 -2.25 6.14
N GLY A 39 13.70 -3.48 6.48
CA GLY A 39 13.32 -3.80 7.86
C GLY A 39 12.22 -2.86 8.35
N ASN A 40 12.42 -2.24 9.52
CA ASN A 40 11.52 -1.25 10.11
C ASN A 40 11.90 0.22 9.81
N ASP A 41 12.93 0.41 8.97
CA ASP A 41 13.47 1.71 8.60
C ASP A 41 12.84 2.25 7.31
N ILE A 42 12.63 3.56 7.31
CA ILE A 42 12.32 4.34 6.12
C ILE A 42 13.56 5.15 5.75
N ILE A 43 14.04 4.97 4.53
CA ILE A 43 15.28 5.52 4.02
C ILE A 43 14.96 6.44 2.84
N GLU A 44 15.37 7.70 2.95
CA GLU A 44 15.27 8.68 1.87
C GLU A 44 16.62 8.81 1.17
N LEU A 45 16.58 8.63 -0.15
CA LEU A 45 17.74 8.59 -1.02
C LEU A 45 17.70 9.74 -2.02
N ASP A 46 18.81 10.42 -2.25
CA ASP A 46 19.02 11.35 -3.36
C ASP A 46 19.86 10.64 -4.43
N LEU A 47 19.20 10.27 -5.52
CA LEU A 47 19.77 9.52 -6.63
C LEU A 47 20.92 10.26 -7.34
N ARG A 48 21.09 11.58 -7.12
CA ARG A 48 22.19 12.36 -7.72
C ARG A 48 23.51 12.18 -6.99
N LYS A 49 23.49 11.78 -5.71
CA LYS A 49 24.70 11.69 -4.88
C LYS A 49 25.54 10.43 -5.13
N GLY A 50 25.08 9.55 -6.02
CA GLY A 50 25.72 8.26 -6.31
C GLY A 50 25.55 7.26 -5.16
N ASP A 51 25.98 6.02 -5.37
CA ASP A 51 25.68 4.88 -4.47
C ASP A 51 26.17 5.09 -3.03
N ALA A 52 27.43 5.49 -2.84
CA ALA A 52 28.06 5.59 -1.52
C ALA A 52 27.46 6.68 -0.60
N ASN A 53 26.81 7.70 -1.15
CA ASN A 53 26.29 8.85 -0.41
C ASN A 53 24.82 9.17 -0.75
N CYS A 54 24.09 8.19 -1.28
CA CYS A 54 22.69 8.38 -1.69
C CYS A 54 21.77 8.62 -0.50
N CYS A 55 22.03 8.02 0.66
CA CYS A 55 21.20 8.19 1.86
C CYS A 55 21.24 9.63 2.38
N VAL A 56 20.07 10.28 2.41
CA VAL A 56 19.85 11.63 2.92
C VAL A 56 19.32 11.58 4.34
N ARG A 57 18.33 10.71 4.60
CA ARG A 57 17.71 10.50 5.91
C ARG A 57 17.34 9.03 6.09
N GLN A 58 17.41 8.55 7.32
CA GLN A 58 16.94 7.23 7.71
C GLN A 58 16.25 7.34 9.06
N HIS A 59 15.13 6.65 9.23
CA HIS A 59 14.38 6.68 10.48
C HIS A 59 13.56 5.41 10.70
N SER A 60 13.66 4.88 11.91
CA SER A 60 12.88 3.74 12.38
C SER A 60 11.55 4.23 12.95
N CYS A 61 10.51 4.25 12.12
CA CYS A 61 9.17 4.70 12.52
C CYS A 61 8.27 3.57 13.06
N THR A 62 8.62 2.32 12.75
CA THR A 62 7.75 1.15 12.95
C THR A 62 8.38 0.14 13.90
N ALA A 63 7.54 -0.67 14.55
CA ALA A 63 8.00 -1.67 15.53
C ALA A 63 8.42 -2.99 14.87
N ALA A 64 7.91 -3.26 13.67
CA ALA A 64 8.12 -4.48 12.90
C ALA A 64 8.49 -4.16 11.44
N GLU A 65 8.82 -5.18 10.65
CA GLU A 65 9.22 -5.03 9.25
C GLU A 65 8.09 -4.42 8.40
N ILE A 66 8.44 -3.46 7.55
CA ILE A 66 7.51 -2.74 6.68
C ILE A 66 7.33 -3.53 5.39
N ASN A 67 6.12 -4.02 5.14
CA ASN A 67 5.75 -4.71 3.90
C ASN A 67 5.52 -3.77 2.72
N GLN A 68 4.91 -2.61 2.98
CA GLN A 68 4.60 -1.65 1.92
C GLN A 68 4.62 -0.21 2.43
N LEU A 69 5.15 0.68 1.59
CA LEU A 69 4.97 2.12 1.70
C LEU A 69 3.98 2.62 0.66
N ALA A 70 3.08 3.50 1.06
CA ALA A 70 2.18 4.20 0.15
C ALA A 70 2.26 5.72 0.37
N ALA A 71 2.33 6.49 -0.72
CA ALA A 71 2.31 7.94 -0.66
C ALA A 71 0.89 8.49 -0.83
N ALA A 72 0.55 9.50 -0.04
CA ALA A 72 -0.63 10.33 -0.26
C ALA A 72 -0.50 11.10 -1.59
N PRO A 73 -1.61 11.47 -2.25
CA PRO A 73 -1.57 12.19 -3.53
C PRO A 73 -0.78 13.51 -3.46
N GLU A 74 -0.87 14.22 -2.33
CA GLU A 74 -0.18 15.49 -2.06
C GLU A 74 1.32 15.32 -1.76
N GLY A 75 1.80 14.09 -1.56
CA GLY A 75 3.21 13.74 -1.42
C GLY A 75 3.89 14.01 -0.07
N ASN A 76 3.17 14.59 0.91
CA ASN A 76 3.75 14.87 2.24
C ASN A 76 3.53 13.77 3.28
N LEU A 77 2.51 12.93 3.08
CA LEU A 77 2.16 11.85 3.98
C LEU A 77 2.46 10.50 3.33
N LEU A 78 2.97 9.59 4.14
CA LEU A 78 3.19 8.19 3.81
C LEU A 78 2.39 7.31 4.76
N ALA A 79 2.05 6.12 4.32
CA ALA A 79 1.52 5.05 5.15
C ALA A 79 2.46 3.85 5.04
N ALA A 80 2.88 3.33 6.19
CA ALA A 80 3.65 2.10 6.31
C ALA A 80 2.76 1.00 6.87
N ALA A 81 2.70 -0.12 6.16
CA ALA A 81 2.03 -1.35 6.57
C ALA A 81 3.08 -2.34 7.08
N ASP A 82 2.92 -2.87 8.29
CA ASP A 82 3.93 -3.73 8.94
C ASP A 82 3.44 -5.14 9.31
N ASP A 83 4.40 -6.00 9.67
CA ASP A 83 4.18 -7.40 10.04
C ASP A 83 3.33 -7.60 11.30
N ASP A 84 3.34 -6.64 12.22
CA ASP A 84 2.51 -6.66 13.44
C ASP A 84 1.04 -6.24 13.17
N GLY A 85 0.69 -6.05 11.89
CA GLY A 85 -0.65 -5.65 11.48
C GLY A 85 -0.92 -4.17 11.70
N CYS A 86 0.09 -3.35 12.00
CA CYS A 86 -0.07 -1.93 12.24
C CYS A 86 -0.05 -1.14 10.93
N VAL A 87 -0.68 0.02 10.98
CA VAL A 87 -0.55 1.05 9.95
C VAL A 87 -0.02 2.31 10.63
N THR A 88 1.13 2.78 10.17
CA THR A 88 1.79 4.00 10.68
C THR A 88 1.76 5.07 9.61
N ILE A 89 1.26 6.25 9.95
CA ILE A 89 1.30 7.43 9.09
C ILE A 89 2.60 8.19 9.36
N ILE A 90 3.31 8.58 8.31
CA ILE A 90 4.55 9.32 8.40
C ILE A 90 4.41 10.64 7.66
N ASP A 91 4.65 11.76 8.33
CA ASP A 91 4.86 13.06 7.68
C ASP A 91 6.35 13.21 7.33
N SER A 92 6.65 13.31 6.04
CA SER A 92 8.00 13.45 5.48
C SER A 92 8.37 14.89 5.12
N GLY A 93 7.47 15.86 5.36
CA GLY A 93 7.65 17.26 5.00
C GLY A 93 8.62 18.04 5.89
N ASN A 94 8.82 17.58 7.13
CA ASN A 94 9.72 18.19 8.11
C ASN A 94 11.11 17.56 8.05
N GLU A 95 12.13 18.18 8.66
CA GLU A 95 13.50 17.65 8.71
C GLU A 95 13.59 16.26 9.37
N GLN A 96 12.79 16.02 10.40
CA GLN A 96 12.58 14.70 10.98
C GLN A 96 11.21 14.16 10.60
N PHE A 97 11.15 12.84 10.35
CA PHE A 97 9.89 12.16 10.14
C PHE A 97 9.05 12.22 11.41
N HIS A 98 7.80 12.63 11.26
CA HIS A 98 6.82 12.49 12.33
C HIS A 98 5.97 11.26 12.08
N CYS A 99 6.12 10.24 12.92
CA CYS A 99 5.44 8.97 12.74
C CYS A 99 4.27 8.86 13.75
N GLN A 100 3.10 8.47 13.27
CA GLN A 100 1.87 8.34 14.03
C GLN A 100 1.20 7.00 13.73
N LYS A 101 1.24 6.09 14.71
CA LYS A 101 0.52 4.81 14.63
C LYS A 101 -0.98 5.04 14.77
N LEU A 102 -1.75 4.40 13.89
CA LEU A 102 -3.21 4.38 13.94
C LEU A 102 -3.69 3.44 15.06
N ASN A 103 -4.84 3.76 15.65
CA ASN A 103 -5.42 3.05 16.78
C ASN A 103 -6.24 1.86 16.29
N GLY A 104 -5.71 0.67 16.51
CA GLY A 104 -6.24 -0.59 15.99
C GLY A 104 -5.23 -1.24 15.06
N ASN A 105 -5.39 -2.54 14.85
CA ASN A 105 -4.48 -3.36 14.05
C ASN A 105 -5.29 -4.35 13.20
N HIS A 106 -4.64 -4.88 12.16
CA HIS A 106 -4.99 -6.18 11.64
C HIS A 106 -4.66 -7.27 12.66
N ASP A 107 -5.37 -8.40 12.62
CA ASP A 107 -5.09 -9.55 13.50
C ASP A 107 -3.89 -10.38 13.03
N ASN A 108 -3.28 -9.99 11.91
CA ASN A 108 -2.16 -10.61 11.24
C ASN A 108 -1.41 -9.54 10.42
N ILE A 109 -0.38 -9.93 9.66
CA ILE A 109 0.43 -9.05 8.80
C ILE A 109 -0.45 -8.09 7.97
N CYS A 110 -0.14 -6.80 8.07
CA CYS A 110 -0.69 -5.77 7.20
C CYS A 110 0.16 -5.75 5.92
N SER A 111 -0.37 -6.33 4.85
CA SER A 111 0.38 -6.53 3.61
C SER A 111 0.46 -5.28 2.74
N SER A 112 -0.58 -4.42 2.81
CA SER A 112 -0.75 -3.33 1.86
C SER A 112 -1.59 -2.21 2.46
N ALA A 113 -1.24 -0.97 2.13
CA ALA A 113 -2.00 0.23 2.48
C ALA A 113 -2.06 1.19 1.30
N VAL A 114 -3.14 1.95 1.17
CA VAL A 114 -3.36 2.93 0.10
C VAL A 114 -4.13 4.14 0.62
N PHE A 115 -3.75 5.33 0.17
CA PHE A 115 -4.50 6.56 0.47
C PHE A 115 -5.71 6.71 -0.44
N ARG A 116 -6.79 7.22 0.12
CA ARG A 116 -7.95 7.65 -0.66
C ARG A 116 -7.61 8.95 -1.39
N ARG A 117 -7.81 8.99 -2.70
CA ARG A 117 -7.32 10.09 -3.56
C ARG A 117 -7.93 11.46 -3.21
N HIS A 118 -9.23 11.50 -2.93
CA HIS A 118 -9.98 12.74 -2.71
C HIS A 118 -10.16 13.09 -1.23
N LYS A 119 -9.78 12.19 -0.31
CA LYS A 119 -9.76 12.41 1.14
C LYS A 119 -8.42 11.94 1.68
N PRO A 120 -7.37 12.78 1.62
CA PRO A 120 -6.00 12.38 1.96
C PRO A 120 -5.80 11.98 3.43
N ASN A 121 -6.79 12.27 4.29
CA ASN A 121 -6.81 11.86 5.69
C ASN A 121 -7.43 10.47 5.89
N GLU A 122 -7.74 9.75 4.82
CA GLU A 122 -8.29 8.40 4.88
C GLU A 122 -7.35 7.40 4.21
N VAL A 123 -7.10 6.30 4.91
CA VAL A 123 -6.25 5.20 4.44
C VAL A 123 -7.07 3.92 4.43
N ILE A 124 -6.82 3.07 3.45
CA ILE A 124 -7.35 1.71 3.38
C ILE A 124 -6.18 0.77 3.49
N SER A 125 -6.27 -0.22 4.38
CA SER A 125 -5.27 -1.28 4.51
C SER A 125 -5.88 -2.66 4.32
N GLY A 126 -5.04 -3.60 3.93
CA GLY A 126 -5.40 -4.98 3.62
C GLY A 126 -4.41 -5.95 4.25
N GLY A 127 -4.93 -6.94 4.97
CA GLY A 127 -4.11 -7.88 5.74
C GLY A 127 -4.31 -9.34 5.38
N LEU A 128 -3.39 -10.18 5.89
CA LEU A 128 -3.49 -11.64 5.81
C LEU A 128 -4.55 -12.21 6.78
N ASP A 129 -5.17 -11.36 7.59
CA ASP A 129 -6.41 -11.64 8.33
C ASP A 129 -7.66 -11.59 7.44
N CYS A 130 -7.47 -11.41 6.12
CA CYS A 130 -8.52 -11.28 5.12
C CYS A 130 -9.41 -10.04 5.34
N LYS A 131 -8.94 -9.05 6.11
CA LYS A 131 -9.67 -7.81 6.38
C LYS A 131 -9.19 -6.66 5.52
N LEU A 132 -10.14 -5.83 5.13
CA LEU A 132 -9.93 -4.47 4.67
C LEU A 132 -10.29 -3.52 5.82
N ILE A 133 -9.37 -2.66 6.23
CA ILE A 133 -9.64 -1.68 7.30
C ILE A 133 -9.55 -0.27 6.71
N HIS A 134 -10.58 0.52 6.97
CA HIS A 134 -10.65 1.93 6.62
C HIS A 134 -10.38 2.76 7.86
N TRP A 135 -9.38 3.63 7.74
CA TRP A 135 -8.88 4.46 8.81
C TRP A 135 -9.10 5.93 8.52
N ASP A 136 -9.31 6.70 9.58
CA ASP A 136 -9.23 8.15 9.58
C ASP A 136 -7.94 8.53 10.33
N THR A 137 -7.02 9.20 9.63
CA THR A 137 -5.70 9.58 10.18
C THR A 137 -5.78 10.75 11.15
N THR A 138 -6.83 11.57 11.08
CA THR A 138 -7.04 12.73 11.96
C THR A 138 -7.50 12.28 13.35
N THR A 139 -8.48 11.38 13.40
CA THR A 139 -8.95 10.74 14.64
C THR A 139 -8.08 9.57 15.07
N ARG A 140 -7.23 9.08 14.15
CA ARG A 140 -6.41 7.87 14.24
C ARG A 140 -7.23 6.59 14.36
N GLY A 141 -8.55 6.64 14.19
CA GLY A 141 -9.44 5.53 14.47
C GLY A 141 -9.79 4.70 13.24
N VAL A 142 -10.30 3.49 13.50
CA VAL A 142 -11.00 2.68 12.49
C VAL A 142 -12.36 3.30 12.21
N VAL A 143 -12.61 3.62 10.94
CA VAL A 143 -13.92 4.07 10.45
C VAL A 143 -14.80 2.88 10.14
N SER A 144 -14.25 1.86 9.45
CA SER A 144 -14.97 0.63 9.16
C SER A 144 -14.04 -0.53 8.82
N THR A 145 -14.55 -1.76 8.97
CA THR A 145 -13.85 -3.00 8.62
C THR A 145 -14.72 -3.84 7.68
N ARG A 146 -14.07 -4.49 6.71
CA ARG A 146 -14.68 -5.43 5.78
C ARG A 146 -13.90 -6.72 5.74
N GLN A 147 -14.62 -7.82 5.60
CA GLN A 147 -14.04 -9.15 5.46
C GLN A 147 -14.12 -9.56 3.98
N ALA A 148 -12.98 -9.88 3.36
CA ALA A 148 -12.96 -10.46 2.03
C ALA A 148 -13.54 -11.88 2.06
N GLY A 149 -14.29 -12.25 1.03
CA GLY A 149 -14.88 -13.59 0.89
C GLY A 149 -15.98 -13.96 1.90
N ALA A 150 -16.60 -12.97 2.56
CA ALA A 150 -17.76 -13.19 3.44
C ALA A 150 -19.05 -13.57 2.70
N GLU A 151 -19.03 -13.68 1.37
CA GLU A 151 -20.16 -14.15 0.60
C GLU A 151 -20.35 -15.65 0.81
N SER A 152 -21.55 -16.02 1.27
CA SER A 152 -21.93 -17.39 1.61
C SER A 152 -21.81 -18.30 0.40
N THR A 153 -20.76 -19.12 0.35
CA THR A 153 -20.75 -20.29 -0.52
C THR A 153 -21.49 -21.40 0.21
N THR A 154 -22.61 -21.84 -0.37
CA THR A 154 -23.47 -22.92 0.17
C THR A 154 -22.83 -24.30 0.10
N GLU A 155 -21.61 -24.39 -0.42
CA GLU A 155 -20.87 -25.63 -0.63
C GLU A 155 -19.51 -25.52 0.07
N PRO A 156 -19.09 -26.52 0.86
CA PRO A 156 -17.77 -26.53 1.49
C PRO A 156 -16.70 -26.72 0.42
N LYS A 157 -16.25 -25.60 -0.16
CA LYS A 157 -15.14 -25.60 -1.11
C LYS A 157 -13.85 -25.40 -0.30
N VAL A 158 -12.92 -26.36 -0.39
CA VAL A 158 -11.57 -26.22 0.16
C VAL A 158 -10.80 -25.25 -0.74
N THR A 159 -11.01 -23.96 -0.53
CA THR A 159 -10.26 -22.88 -1.18
C THR A 159 -9.32 -22.24 -0.17
N ASN A 160 -8.16 -21.78 -0.63
CA ASN A 160 -7.28 -20.93 0.18
C ASN A 160 -8.09 -19.75 0.76
N PRO A 161 -7.81 -19.27 1.98
CA PRO A 161 -8.48 -18.09 2.52
C PRO A 161 -8.26 -16.85 1.64
N PRO A 162 -9.20 -15.90 1.60
CA PRO A 162 -9.13 -14.68 0.79
C PRO A 162 -8.19 -13.63 1.41
N MET A 163 -6.97 -14.03 1.77
CA MET A 163 -5.94 -13.15 2.36
C MET A 163 -5.65 -12.01 1.42
N ILE A 164 -5.70 -10.77 1.89
CA ILE A 164 -5.42 -9.62 1.02
C ILE A 164 -3.91 -9.47 0.94
N HIS A 165 -3.37 -9.44 -0.28
CA HIS A 165 -1.93 -9.29 -0.54
C HIS A 165 -1.55 -7.93 -1.12
N SER A 166 -2.50 -7.28 -1.81
CA SER A 166 -2.22 -6.01 -2.49
C SER A 166 -3.51 -5.24 -2.72
N LEU A 167 -3.43 -3.93 -2.59
CA LEU A 167 -4.51 -2.98 -2.85
C LEU A 167 -4.15 -2.03 -3.97
N ALA A 168 -5.16 -1.62 -4.74
CA ALA A 168 -5.10 -0.44 -5.58
C ALA A 168 -6.39 0.36 -5.48
N VAL A 169 -6.27 1.67 -5.67
CA VAL A 169 -7.39 2.61 -5.72
C VAL A 169 -7.52 3.17 -7.13
N SER A 170 -8.75 3.34 -7.61
CA SER A 170 -9.05 3.91 -8.92
C SER A 170 -8.41 5.29 -9.09
N SER A 171 -7.72 5.52 -10.21
CA SER A 171 -7.25 6.86 -10.57
C SER A 171 -8.41 7.68 -11.13
N SER A 172 -8.59 8.89 -10.62
CA SER A 172 -9.75 9.77 -10.84
C SER A 172 -9.95 10.30 -12.26
N CYS A 173 -9.31 9.75 -13.28
CA CYS A 173 -9.38 10.27 -14.65
C CYS A 173 -10.59 9.80 -15.44
N GLU A 174 -11.17 8.64 -15.13
CA GLU A 174 -12.22 8.04 -15.97
C GLU A 174 -13.61 8.05 -15.31
N CYS A 175 -13.70 7.94 -13.99
CA CYS A 175 -14.96 8.01 -13.24
C CYS A 175 -14.82 8.83 -11.93
N PRO A 176 -15.17 10.13 -11.92
CA PRO A 176 -15.12 10.96 -10.71
C PRO A 176 -16.12 10.55 -9.62
N ALA A 177 -17.13 9.74 -9.96
CA ALA A 177 -18.32 9.49 -9.14
C ALA A 177 -18.20 8.33 -8.15
N ALA A 178 -17.21 7.44 -8.32
CA ALA A 178 -17.01 6.31 -7.41
C ALA A 178 -15.52 6.07 -7.20
N GLN A 179 -15.10 6.10 -5.95
CA GLN A 179 -13.72 5.78 -5.59
C GLN A 179 -13.64 4.33 -5.17
N LEU A 180 -13.12 3.52 -6.08
CA LEU A 180 -13.05 2.08 -5.90
C LEU A 180 -11.72 1.70 -5.27
N VAL A 181 -11.75 0.67 -4.45
CA VAL A 181 -10.57 -0.08 -4.03
C VAL A 181 -10.69 -1.51 -4.51
N ALA A 182 -9.66 -2.00 -5.18
CA ALA A 182 -9.53 -3.40 -5.56
C ALA A 182 -8.52 -4.09 -4.64
N ALA A 183 -8.87 -5.25 -4.10
CA ALA A 183 -7.97 -6.10 -3.33
C ALA A 183 -7.72 -7.42 -4.04
N ALA A 184 -6.45 -7.77 -4.28
CA ALA A 184 -6.08 -9.12 -4.68
C ALA A 184 -6.03 -10.04 -3.46
N CYS A 185 -6.81 -11.12 -3.55
CA CYS A 185 -6.94 -12.10 -2.49
C CYS A 185 -6.19 -13.40 -2.82
N GLY A 186 -5.67 -14.07 -1.80
CA GLY A 186 -4.91 -15.33 -1.91
C GLY A 186 -5.73 -16.54 -2.41
N ASN A 187 -7.05 -16.40 -2.47
CA ASN A 187 -7.97 -17.38 -3.08
C ASN A 187 -8.13 -17.19 -4.60
N GLY A 188 -7.40 -16.24 -5.21
CA GLY A 188 -7.45 -15.93 -6.64
C GLY A 188 -8.56 -14.96 -7.05
N THR A 189 -9.31 -14.40 -6.09
CA THR A 189 -10.30 -13.36 -6.38
C THR A 189 -9.69 -11.96 -6.32
N ILE A 190 -10.27 -11.02 -7.07
CA ILE A 190 -10.10 -9.59 -6.88
C ILE A 190 -11.45 -9.06 -6.41
N ALA A 191 -11.53 -8.63 -5.16
CA ALA A 191 -12.74 -8.02 -4.63
C ALA A 191 -12.65 -6.50 -4.77
N VAL A 192 -13.74 -5.87 -5.20
CA VAL A 192 -13.81 -4.43 -5.50
C VAL A 192 -14.89 -3.80 -4.64
N TRP A 193 -14.51 -2.82 -3.83
CA TRP A 193 -15.43 -2.06 -2.98
C TRP A 193 -15.48 -0.60 -3.41
N ASP A 194 -16.63 0.02 -3.18
CA ASP A 194 -16.86 1.45 -3.35
C ASP A 194 -16.69 2.16 -2.00
N LEU A 195 -15.66 3.00 -1.91
CA LEU A 195 -15.26 3.74 -0.71
C LEU A 195 -16.20 4.91 -0.38
N ASP A 196 -16.98 5.40 -1.33
CA ASP A 196 -17.94 6.51 -1.14
C ASP A 196 -19.25 6.01 -0.54
N LYS A 197 -19.60 4.74 -0.77
CA LYS A 197 -20.77 4.13 -0.14
C LYS A 197 -20.57 3.90 1.36
N VAL A 198 -21.69 3.95 2.07
CA VAL A 198 -21.73 3.72 3.52
C VAL A 198 -21.07 2.39 3.85
N HIS A 199 -20.03 2.48 4.69
CA HIS A 199 -19.21 1.35 5.11
C HIS A 199 -18.56 0.57 3.94
N MET A 200 -18.04 1.17 2.88
CA MET A 200 -17.33 0.43 1.82
C MET A 200 -18.15 -0.75 1.24
N ALA A 201 -19.19 -0.45 0.46
CA ALA A 201 -20.05 -1.49 -0.09
C ALA A 201 -19.29 -2.32 -1.14
N LEU A 202 -19.45 -3.65 -1.10
CA LEU A 202 -18.86 -4.53 -2.11
C LEU A 202 -19.61 -4.35 -3.43
N CYS A 203 -18.87 -4.06 -4.50
CA CYS A 203 -19.42 -3.83 -5.83
C CYS A 203 -19.34 -5.07 -6.72
N SER A 204 -18.19 -5.75 -6.71
CA SER A 204 -17.96 -6.93 -7.55
C SER A 204 -16.84 -7.80 -7.00
N VAL A 205 -16.89 -9.09 -7.34
CA VAL A 205 -15.78 -10.03 -7.14
C VAL A 205 -15.41 -10.60 -8.49
N LEU A 206 -14.17 -10.33 -8.92
CA LEU A 206 -13.61 -10.86 -10.16
C LEU A 206 -12.82 -12.13 -9.83
N THR A 207 -12.94 -13.17 -10.63
CA THR A 207 -12.14 -14.39 -10.52
C THR A 207 -11.11 -14.41 -11.64
N ALA A 208 -9.83 -14.34 -11.29
CA ALA A 208 -8.75 -14.49 -12.26
C ALA A 208 -8.21 -15.92 -12.19
N HIS A 209 -8.30 -16.67 -13.30
CA HIS A 209 -7.72 -18.02 -13.42
C HIS A 209 -6.19 -18.02 -13.66
N LEU A 210 -5.45 -16.96 -13.30
CA LEU A 210 -4.07 -16.78 -13.76
C LEU A 210 -3.07 -16.57 -12.62
N ARG A 211 -1.94 -17.26 -12.74
CA ARG A 211 -0.91 -17.57 -11.72
C ARG A 211 -0.06 -16.37 -11.23
N SER A 212 -0.45 -15.12 -11.46
CA SER A 212 0.32 -13.95 -11.02
C SER A 212 -0.59 -12.75 -10.69
N HIS A 213 -0.96 -12.61 -9.40
CA HIS A 213 -2.01 -11.69 -8.96
C HIS A 213 -1.54 -10.26 -8.60
N ALA A 214 -0.24 -10.02 -8.38
CA ALA A 214 0.25 -8.68 -8.01
C ALA A 214 0.21 -7.69 -9.20
N SER A 215 0.50 -8.15 -10.42
CA SER A 215 0.48 -7.31 -11.63
C SER A 215 -0.93 -6.98 -12.12
N CYS A 216 -1.93 -7.82 -11.80
CA CYS A 216 -3.29 -7.61 -12.26
C CYS A 216 -4.06 -6.56 -11.45
N VAL A 217 -3.65 -6.22 -10.22
CA VAL A 217 -4.35 -5.22 -9.39
C VAL A 217 -4.16 -3.81 -9.94
N HIS A 218 -2.93 -3.44 -10.29
CA HIS A 218 -2.65 -2.17 -10.97
C HIS A 218 -3.31 -2.11 -12.35
N ALA A 219 -3.36 -3.24 -13.07
CA ALA A 219 -4.05 -3.32 -14.36
C ALA A 219 -5.57 -3.24 -14.23
N CYS A 220 -6.18 -3.82 -13.18
CA CYS A 220 -7.62 -3.75 -12.95
C CYS A 220 -8.06 -2.34 -12.57
N CYS A 221 -7.28 -1.60 -11.77
CA CYS A 221 -7.57 -0.19 -11.45
C CYS A 221 -7.22 0.79 -12.59
N ALA A 222 -6.48 0.35 -13.61
CA ALA A 222 -6.25 1.14 -14.83
C ALA A 222 -7.32 0.88 -15.91
N VAL A 223 -8.22 -0.09 -15.67
CA VAL A 223 -9.30 -0.50 -16.59
C VAL A 223 -10.69 -0.21 -15.98
N LEU A 224 -10.74 0.26 -14.72
CA LEU A 224 -11.94 0.68 -13.98
C LEU A 224 -11.85 2.17 -13.63
#